data_AF-A0A810L7S0-F1
#
_entry.id   AF-A0A810L7S0-F1
#
_cell.length_a   1.000
_cell.length_b   1.000
_cell.length_c   1.000
_cell.angle_alpha   90.00
_cell.angle_beta   90.00
_cell.angle_gamma   90.00
#
_symmetry.space_group_name_H-M   'P 1'
#
loop_
_entity.id
_entity.type
_entity.pdbx_description
1 polymer ?
#
loop_
_entity_poly.entity_id
_entity_poly.type
_entity_poly.pdbx_seq_one_letter_code
_entity_poly.pdbx_strand_id
1 'polypeptide(L)'
;MRVRAERRTEAAVTTTNLAELLTREHRDIDGGIERFVAGLDRGATDREPLLSAFAALRRHIYLEETFLFPPLREGGMVMPVLVMLREHGALWRLMDSLSALLAADASVAELEPGCRELLAELDRHNGKEEPIIYPRADADLGERAVAELAEFLRTGSTPDGWRCAALDPQP
;
A
#
# COMPACT_ATOMS: atom_id res chain seq x y z
N MET A 1 -18.75 -18.97 55.35
CA MET A 1 -18.57 -19.48 53.96
C MET A 1 -18.92 -18.36 53.00
N ARG A 2 -17.93 -17.66 52.44
CA ARG A 2 -18.13 -16.68 51.35
C ARG A 2 -17.25 -17.13 50.19
N VAL A 3 -17.87 -17.67 49.15
CA VAL A 3 -17.19 -17.98 47.89
C VAL A 3 -16.96 -16.64 47.19
N ARG A 4 -15.69 -16.24 47.04
CA ARG A 4 -15.31 -15.11 46.19
C ARG A 4 -15.42 -15.57 44.75
N ALA A 5 -16.31 -14.95 43.99
CA ALA A 5 -16.32 -15.08 42.54
C ALA A 5 -15.09 -14.36 41.98
N GLU A 6 -14.19 -15.11 41.36
CA GLU A 6 -13.08 -14.58 40.59
C GLU A 6 -13.64 -13.89 39.35
N ARG A 7 -13.46 -12.57 39.26
CA ARG A 7 -13.70 -11.83 38.01
C ARG A 7 -12.54 -12.16 37.09
N ARG A 8 -12.83 -12.94 36.05
CA ARG A 8 -11.96 -13.15 34.90
C ARG A 8 -11.86 -11.81 34.17
N THR A 9 -10.69 -11.19 34.19
CA THR A 9 -10.39 -10.00 33.38
C THR A 9 -10.33 -10.46 31.92
N GLU A 10 -11.39 -10.19 31.17
CA GLU A 10 -11.37 -10.30 29.72
C GLU A 10 -10.49 -9.15 29.21
N ALA A 11 -9.30 -9.49 28.70
CA ALA A 11 -8.44 -8.53 28.04
C ALA A 11 -9.22 -7.96 26.86
N ALA A 12 -9.36 -6.63 26.79
CA ALA A 12 -9.93 -5.96 25.64
C ALA A 12 -9.10 -6.35 24.40
N VAL A 13 -9.66 -7.22 23.56
CA VAL A 13 -9.12 -7.51 22.24
C VAL A 13 -9.10 -6.17 21.51
N THR A 14 -7.89 -5.66 21.27
CA THR A 14 -7.73 -4.44 20.48
C THR A 14 -8.02 -4.82 19.04
N THR A 15 -9.26 -4.60 18.58
CA THR A 15 -9.64 -4.88 17.20
C THR A 15 -8.73 -4.05 16.30
N THR A 16 -7.88 -4.73 15.54
CA THR A 16 -7.02 -4.05 14.56
C THR A 16 -7.91 -3.58 13.42
N ASN A 17 -7.97 -2.26 13.18
CA ASN A 17 -8.71 -1.68 12.08
C ASN A 17 -7.81 -1.70 10.83
N LEU A 18 -8.09 -2.61 9.90
CA LEU A 18 -7.26 -2.80 8.72
C LEU A 18 -7.32 -1.58 7.79
N ALA A 19 -8.53 -1.02 7.59
CA ALA A 19 -8.71 0.17 6.77
C ALA A 19 -7.88 1.36 7.28
N GLU A 20 -7.84 1.58 8.59
CA GLU A 20 -7.01 2.63 9.20
C GLU A 20 -5.51 2.38 8.97
N LEU A 21 -5.05 1.13 9.07
CA LEU A 21 -3.65 0.78 8.84
C LEU A 21 -3.23 1.01 7.38
N LEU A 22 -4.04 0.55 6.43
CA LEU A 22 -3.78 0.73 4.99
C LEU A 22 -3.83 2.21 4.59
N THR A 23 -4.84 2.95 5.07
CA THR A 23 -4.94 4.40 4.86
C THR A 23 -3.74 5.16 5.45
N ARG A 24 -3.22 4.72 6.60
CA ARG A 24 -2.00 5.30 7.16
C ARG A 24 -0.79 5.03 6.28
N GLU A 25 -0.67 3.83 5.73
CA GLU A 25 0.41 3.46 4.82
C GLU A 25 0.38 4.28 3.52
N HIS A 26 -0.80 4.53 2.95
CA HIS A 26 -0.96 5.48 1.83
C HIS A 26 -0.36 6.84 2.14
N ARG A 27 -0.72 7.43 3.29
CA ARG A 27 -0.19 8.74 3.71
C ARG A 27 1.32 8.72 3.90
N ASP A 28 1.87 7.63 4.42
CA ASP A 28 3.31 7.49 4.62
C ASP A 28 4.05 7.41 3.26
N ILE A 29 3.48 6.69 2.27
CA ILE A 29 3.98 6.59 0.89
C ILE A 29 3.92 7.96 0.19
N ASP A 30 2.73 8.57 0.14
CA ASP A 30 2.49 9.86 -0.50
C ASP A 30 3.41 10.92 0.10
N GLY A 31 3.47 10.98 1.44
CA GLY A 31 4.33 11.91 2.16
C GLY A 31 5.82 11.71 1.86
N GLY A 32 6.28 10.50 1.55
CA GLY A 32 7.67 10.26 1.11
C GLY A 32 7.98 10.89 -0.24
N ILE A 33 7.06 10.73 -1.20
CA ILE A 33 7.18 11.30 -2.54
C ILE A 33 7.06 12.83 -2.47
N GLU A 34 6.10 13.36 -1.69
CA GLU A 34 5.93 14.79 -1.47
C GLU A 34 7.16 15.43 -0.81
N ARG A 35 7.75 14.79 0.20
CA ARG A 35 8.98 15.28 0.83
C ARG A 35 10.14 15.37 -0.16
N PHE A 36 10.27 14.37 -1.04
CA PHE A 36 11.24 14.40 -2.12
C PHE A 36 11.00 15.60 -3.04
N VAL A 37 9.79 15.73 -3.60
CA VAL A 37 9.42 16.84 -4.52
C VAL A 37 9.62 18.19 -3.86
N ALA A 38 9.18 18.39 -2.63
CA ALA A 38 9.38 19.66 -1.91
C ALA A 38 10.86 19.94 -1.60
N GLY A 39 11.69 18.89 -1.48
CA GLY A 39 13.14 19.01 -1.38
C GLY A 39 13.76 19.55 -2.66
N LEU A 40 13.25 19.14 -3.83
CA LEU A 40 13.70 19.60 -5.14
C LEU A 40 13.56 21.12 -5.29
N ASP A 41 12.42 21.67 -4.87
CA ASP A 41 12.16 23.12 -4.88
C ASP A 41 13.18 23.92 -4.05
N ARG A 42 13.86 23.26 -3.11
CA ARG A 42 14.89 23.83 -2.23
C ARG A 42 16.32 23.46 -2.65
N GLY A 43 16.50 22.78 -3.78
CA GLY A 43 17.79 22.33 -4.28
C GLY A 43 18.40 21.15 -3.50
N ALA A 44 17.59 20.42 -2.73
CA ALA A 44 18.04 19.21 -2.05
C ALA A 44 18.21 18.05 -3.05
N THR A 45 19.21 17.20 -2.81
CA THR A 45 19.51 16.02 -3.64
C THR A 45 19.27 14.71 -2.91
N ASP A 46 18.62 14.75 -1.75
CA ASP A 46 18.34 13.55 -0.98
C ASP A 46 17.23 12.72 -1.66
N ARG A 47 17.59 11.52 -2.08
CA ARG A 47 16.72 10.56 -2.79
C ARG A 47 16.08 9.56 -1.83
N GLU A 48 16.52 9.51 -0.57
CA GLU A 48 16.06 8.51 0.40
C GLU A 48 14.52 8.50 0.54
N PRO A 49 13.83 9.65 0.67
CA PRO A 49 12.38 9.63 0.87
C PRO A 49 11.63 8.99 -0.30
N LEU A 50 12.11 9.19 -1.52
CA LEU A 50 11.52 8.61 -2.74
C LEU A 50 11.79 7.11 -2.82
N LEU A 51 13.03 6.68 -2.54
CA LEU A 51 13.40 5.26 -2.56
C LEU A 51 12.62 4.46 -1.51
N SER A 52 12.48 5.01 -0.30
CA SER A 52 11.68 4.42 0.77
C SER A 52 10.19 4.36 0.41
N ALA A 53 9.63 5.40 -0.22
CA ALA A 53 8.26 5.38 -0.72
C ALA A 53 8.04 4.34 -1.81
N PHE A 54 8.97 4.17 -2.76
CA PHE A 54 8.87 3.15 -3.81
C PHE A 54 8.94 1.73 -3.25
N ALA A 55 9.82 1.49 -2.26
CA ALA A 55 9.89 0.20 -1.59
C ALA A 55 8.58 -0.10 -0.85
N ALA A 56 8.03 0.90 -0.14
CA ALA A 56 6.75 0.78 0.55
C ALA A 56 5.58 0.53 -0.41
N LEU A 57 5.49 1.28 -1.52
CA LEU A 57 4.40 1.12 -2.50
C LEU A 57 4.46 -0.23 -3.21
N ARG A 58 5.64 -0.74 -3.57
CA ARG A 58 5.77 -2.11 -4.13
C ARG A 58 5.37 -3.18 -3.11
N ARG A 59 5.66 -2.98 -1.82
CA ARG A 59 5.21 -3.87 -0.75
C ARG A 59 3.69 -3.79 -0.54
N HIS A 60 3.13 -2.59 -0.60
CA HIS A 60 1.69 -2.35 -0.49
C HIS A 60 0.94 -3.10 -1.59
N ILE A 61 1.31 -2.88 -2.86
CA ILE A 61 0.73 -3.55 -4.02
C ILE A 61 0.85 -5.08 -3.90
N TYR A 62 2.00 -5.59 -3.43
CA TYR A 62 2.16 -7.02 -3.18
C TYR A 62 1.21 -7.55 -2.11
N LEU A 63 1.07 -6.82 -0.99
CA LEU A 63 0.14 -7.19 0.08
C LEU A 63 -1.28 -7.30 -0.49
N GLU A 64 -1.68 -6.31 -1.27
CA GLU A 64 -3.05 -6.24 -1.74
C GLU A 64 -3.36 -7.32 -2.77
N GLU A 65 -2.50 -7.49 -3.78
CA GLU A 65 -2.73 -8.47 -4.84
C GLU A 65 -2.63 -9.92 -4.34
N THR A 66 -1.80 -10.16 -3.33
CA THR A 66 -1.54 -11.51 -2.83
C THR A 66 -2.51 -11.93 -1.73
N PHE A 67 -2.92 -11.00 -0.86
CA PHE A 67 -3.66 -11.33 0.35
C PHE A 67 -5.03 -10.64 0.43
N LEU A 68 -5.15 -9.38 0.02
CA LEU A 68 -6.39 -8.60 0.18
C LEU A 68 -7.41 -8.86 -0.94
N PHE A 69 -6.97 -8.76 -2.19
CA PHE A 69 -7.84 -8.83 -3.37
C PHE A 69 -8.40 -10.22 -3.65
N PRO A 70 -7.68 -11.34 -3.45
CA PRO A 70 -8.23 -12.67 -3.70
C PRO A 70 -9.54 -12.96 -2.94
N PRO A 71 -9.62 -12.81 -1.60
CA PRO A 71 -10.87 -13.05 -0.88
C PRO A 71 -11.96 -12.04 -1.23
N LEU A 72 -11.63 -10.77 -1.51
CA LEU A 72 -12.62 -9.78 -1.95
C LEU A 72 -13.23 -10.12 -3.31
N ARG A 73 -12.42 -10.61 -4.25
CA ARG A 73 -12.87 -11.07 -5.56
C ARG A 73 -13.82 -12.26 -5.43
N GLU A 74 -13.48 -13.22 -4.57
CA GLU A 74 -14.35 -14.36 -4.23
C GLU A 74 -15.65 -13.90 -3.56
N GLY A 75 -15.60 -12.84 -2.75
CA GLY A 75 -16.74 -12.15 -2.14
C GLY A 75 -17.57 -11.29 -3.10
N GLY A 76 -17.29 -11.33 -4.41
CA GLY A 76 -18.07 -10.66 -5.44
C GLY A 76 -17.57 -9.28 -5.89
N MET A 77 -16.45 -8.80 -5.35
CA MET A 77 -15.84 -7.50 -5.75
C MET A 77 -15.02 -7.61 -7.05
N VAL A 78 -15.47 -8.39 -8.03
CA VAL A 78 -14.69 -8.70 -9.24
C VAL A 78 -14.32 -7.44 -10.01
N MET A 79 -15.29 -6.58 -10.33
CA MET A 79 -15.02 -5.39 -11.13
C MET A 79 -14.17 -4.33 -10.40
N PRO A 80 -14.42 -3.99 -9.12
CA PRO A 80 -13.53 -3.12 -8.36
C PRO A 80 -12.08 -3.63 -8.31
N VAL A 81 -11.87 -4.92 -8.03
CA VAL A 81 -10.53 -5.52 -7.98
C VAL A 81 -9.82 -5.43 -9.34
N LEU A 82 -10.52 -5.71 -10.45
CA LEU A 82 -9.92 -5.58 -11.79
C LEU A 82 -9.47 -4.15 -12.12
N VAL A 83 -10.17 -3.13 -11.60
CA VAL A 83 -9.75 -1.74 -11.75
C VAL A 83 -8.47 -1.48 -10.96
N MET A 84 -8.36 -1.98 -9.72
CA MET A 84 -7.16 -1.83 -8.89
C MET A 84 -5.95 -2.50 -9.53
N LEU A 85 -6.07 -3.74 -10.01
CA LEU A 85 -4.98 -4.44 -10.71
C LEU A 85 -4.45 -3.66 -11.93
N ARG A 86 -5.35 -3.04 -12.71
CA ARG A 86 -4.95 -2.19 -13.83
C ARG A 86 -4.18 -0.96 -13.37
N GLU A 87 -4.64 -0.32 -12.30
CA GLU A 87 -4.06 0.90 -11.73
C GLU A 87 -2.71 0.62 -11.07
N HIS A 88 -2.57 -0.49 -10.34
CA HIS A 88 -1.28 -1.02 -9.88
C HIS A 88 -0.30 -1.18 -11.01
N GLY A 89 -0.73 -1.69 -12.17
CA GLY A 89 0.12 -1.76 -13.35
C GLY A 89 0.62 -0.41 -13.84
N ALA A 90 -0.21 0.64 -13.78
CA ALA A 90 0.18 1.99 -14.15
C ALA A 90 1.19 2.59 -13.15
N LEU A 91 0.88 2.49 -11.85
CA LEU A 91 1.78 2.91 -10.77
C LEU A 91 3.13 2.20 -10.85
N TRP A 92 3.13 0.89 -11.12
CA TRP A 92 4.35 0.10 -11.24
C TRP A 92 5.24 0.55 -12.40
N ARG A 93 4.66 0.84 -13.56
CA ARG A 93 5.42 1.35 -14.72
C ARG A 93 6.00 2.73 -14.46
N LEU A 94 5.28 3.60 -13.76
CA LEU A 94 5.82 4.90 -13.34
C LEU A 94 6.99 4.75 -12.38
N MET A 95 6.85 3.88 -11.36
CA MET A 95 7.95 3.55 -10.45
C MET A 95 9.15 2.97 -11.19
N ASP A 96 8.96 2.05 -12.13
CA ASP A 96 10.05 1.46 -12.92
C ASP A 96 10.76 2.53 -13.78
N SER A 97 10.00 3.45 -14.39
CA SER A 97 10.56 4.55 -15.19
C SER A 97 11.37 5.51 -14.32
N LEU A 98 10.85 5.92 -13.17
CA LEU A 98 11.56 6.76 -12.21
C LEU A 98 12.78 6.06 -11.60
N SER A 99 12.68 4.76 -11.32
CA SER A 99 13.81 3.95 -10.83
C SER A 99 14.94 3.90 -11.87
N ALA A 100 14.60 3.80 -13.17
CA ALA A 100 15.58 3.85 -14.25
C ALA A 100 16.28 5.22 -14.34
N LEU A 101 15.53 6.32 -14.20
CA LEU A 101 16.10 7.67 -14.15
C LEU A 101 17.05 7.84 -12.97
N LEU A 102 16.66 7.36 -11.78
CA LEU A 102 17.53 7.38 -10.59
C LEU A 102 18.83 6.58 -10.81
N ALA A 103 18.75 5.41 -11.45
CA ALA A 103 19.91 4.58 -11.78
C ALA A 103 20.83 5.23 -12.81
N ALA A 104 20.28 6.06 -13.70
CA ALA A 104 21.03 6.86 -14.67
C ALA A 104 21.59 8.18 -14.09
N ASP A 105 21.45 8.39 -12.78
CA ASP A 105 21.82 9.63 -12.09
C ASP A 105 21.15 10.89 -12.69
N ALA A 106 19.91 10.73 -13.14
CA ALA A 106 19.14 11.80 -13.76
C ALA A 106 19.03 13.02 -12.84
N SER A 107 18.95 14.19 -13.48
CA SER A 107 18.79 15.44 -12.77
C SER A 107 17.43 15.50 -12.07
N VAL A 108 17.36 16.38 -11.07
CA VAL A 108 16.13 16.71 -10.36
C VAL A 108 14.99 17.11 -11.33
N ALA A 109 15.32 17.89 -12.36
CA ALA A 109 14.36 18.37 -13.36
C ALA A 109 13.78 17.22 -14.22
N GLU A 110 14.51 16.11 -14.37
CA GLU A 110 14.04 14.93 -15.11
C GLU A 110 13.15 14.03 -14.24
N LEU A 111 13.35 14.03 -12.92
CA LEU A 111 12.58 13.22 -11.97
C LEU A 111 11.25 13.86 -11.59
N GLU A 112 11.23 15.18 -11.42
CA GLU A 112 10.08 15.92 -10.88
C GLU A 112 8.75 15.64 -11.62
N PRO A 113 8.67 15.67 -12.97
CA PRO A 113 7.41 15.45 -13.67
C PRO A 113 6.82 14.06 -13.38
N GLY A 114 7.66 13.02 -13.37
CA GLY A 114 7.20 11.66 -13.10
C GLY A 114 6.78 11.46 -11.64
N CYS A 115 7.45 12.12 -10.68
CA CYS A 115 7.00 12.11 -9.27
C CYS A 115 5.62 12.77 -9.10
N ARG A 116 5.38 13.90 -9.79
CA ARG A 116 4.06 14.57 -9.77
C ARG A 116 2.97 13.73 -10.45
N GLU A 117 3.31 13.07 -11.55
CA GLU A 117 2.39 12.13 -12.21
C GLU A 117 2.05 10.95 -11.30
N LEU A 118 3.05 10.37 -10.62
CA LEU A 118 2.83 9.27 -9.67
C LEU A 118 1.90 9.69 -8.53
N LEU A 119 2.09 10.87 -7.93
CA LEU A 119 1.19 11.40 -6.90
C LEU A 119 -0.25 11.58 -7.41
N ALA A 120 -0.42 12.05 -8.65
CA ALA A 120 -1.75 12.23 -9.24
C ALA A 120 -2.45 10.90 -9.59
N GLU A 121 -1.69 9.85 -9.90
CA GLU A 121 -2.24 8.49 -10.04
C GLU A 121 -2.58 7.88 -8.67
N LEU A 122 -1.73 8.08 -7.66
CA LEU A 122 -1.97 7.63 -6.29
C LEU A 122 -3.23 8.27 -5.70
N ASP A 123 -3.42 9.59 -5.81
CA ASP A 123 -4.64 10.27 -5.33
C ASP A 123 -5.92 9.65 -5.92
N ARG A 124 -5.92 9.38 -7.23
CA ARG A 124 -7.05 8.73 -7.92
C ARG A 124 -7.23 7.26 -7.54
N HIS A 125 -6.16 6.57 -7.22
CA HIS A 125 -6.15 5.18 -6.81
C HIS A 125 -6.66 5.05 -5.36
N ASN A 126 -6.00 5.73 -4.43
CA ASN A 126 -6.32 5.80 -3.00
C ASN A 126 -7.77 6.28 -2.80
N GLY A 127 -8.21 7.29 -3.55
CA GLY A 127 -9.57 7.82 -3.50
C GLY A 127 -10.67 6.83 -3.92
N LYS A 128 -10.33 5.69 -4.53
CA LYS A 128 -11.25 4.57 -4.79
C LYS A 128 -11.09 3.49 -3.74
N GLU A 129 -9.87 3.16 -3.34
CA GLU A 129 -9.62 2.10 -2.37
C GLU A 129 -10.17 2.41 -0.99
N GLU A 130 -9.84 3.57 -0.45
CA GLU A 130 -10.20 3.96 0.91
C GLU A 130 -11.73 3.95 1.15
N PRO A 131 -12.58 4.46 0.24
CA PRO A 131 -14.03 4.41 0.45
C PRO A 131 -14.74 3.15 -0.06
N ILE A 132 -14.09 2.29 -0.86
CA ILE A 132 -14.77 1.15 -1.52
C ILE A 132 -14.16 -0.20 -1.11
N ILE A 133 -12.83 -0.33 -1.22
CA ILE A 133 -12.14 -1.61 -1.00
C ILE A 133 -11.98 -1.87 0.49
N TYR A 134 -11.43 -0.92 1.24
CA TYR A 134 -11.11 -1.13 2.66
C TYR A 134 -12.34 -1.35 3.55
N PRO A 135 -13.46 -0.62 3.39
CA PRO A 135 -14.67 -0.89 4.16
C PRO A 135 -15.24 -2.28 3.87
N ARG A 136 -15.07 -2.77 2.63
CA ARG A 136 -15.49 -4.12 2.28
C ARG A 136 -14.57 -5.17 2.89
N ALA A 137 -13.26 -4.92 2.94
CA ALA A 137 -12.30 -5.78 3.61
C ALA A 137 -12.62 -5.94 5.11
N ASP A 138 -12.90 -4.84 5.80
CA ASP A 138 -13.31 -4.89 7.22
C ASP A 138 -14.61 -5.65 7.44
N ALA A 139 -15.54 -5.62 6.48
CA ALA A 139 -16.82 -6.32 6.57
C ALA A 139 -16.72 -7.83 6.25
N ASP A 140 -15.85 -8.21 5.31
CA ASP A 140 -15.80 -9.56 4.76
C ASP A 140 -14.68 -10.43 5.37
N LEU A 141 -13.57 -9.82 5.80
CA LEU A 141 -12.43 -10.56 6.32
C LEU A 141 -12.63 -10.95 7.79
N GLY A 142 -12.35 -12.22 8.10
CA GLY A 142 -12.31 -12.67 9.49
C GLY A 142 -11.09 -12.16 10.24
N GLU A 143 -11.16 -12.14 11.58
CA GLU A 143 -10.11 -11.63 12.47
C GLU A 143 -8.72 -12.21 12.19
N ARG A 144 -8.63 -13.48 11.80
CA ARG A 144 -7.36 -14.13 11.44
C ARG A 144 -6.72 -13.49 10.20
N ALA A 145 -7.49 -13.24 9.15
CA ALA A 145 -6.98 -12.64 7.92
C ALA A 145 -6.55 -11.19 8.16
N VAL A 146 -7.34 -10.45 8.95
CA VAL A 146 -6.99 -9.09 9.39
C VAL A 146 -5.67 -9.08 10.17
N ALA A 147 -5.49 -10.01 11.11
CA ALA A 147 -4.25 -10.12 11.88
C ALA A 147 -3.03 -10.47 11.01
N GLU A 148 -3.19 -11.33 10.01
CA GLU A 148 -2.14 -11.68 9.06
C GLU A 148 -1.72 -10.49 8.19
N LEU A 149 -2.69 -9.73 7.66
CA LEU A 149 -2.44 -8.50 6.91
C LEU A 149 -1.76 -7.43 7.77
N ALA A 150 -2.24 -7.23 9.01
CA ALA A 150 -1.65 -6.28 9.93
C ALA A 150 -0.20 -6.64 10.30
N GLU A 151 0.10 -7.94 10.47
CA GLU A 151 1.47 -8.39 10.69
C GLU A 151 2.34 -8.12 9.45
N PHE A 152 1.83 -8.43 8.26
CA PHE A 152 2.54 -8.17 7.01
C PHE A 152 2.83 -6.67 6.83
N LEU A 153 1.90 -5.78 7.16
CA LEU A 153 2.13 -4.33 7.12
C LEU A 153 3.31 -3.89 8.02
N ARG A 154 3.55 -4.58 9.14
CA ARG A 154 4.67 -4.27 10.04
C ARG A 154 6.00 -4.85 9.60
N THR A 155 6.02 -6.08 9.10
CA THR A 155 7.26 -6.88 8.97
C THR A 155 7.44 -7.55 7.62
N GLY A 156 6.42 -7.51 6.76
CA GLY A 156 6.40 -8.15 5.45
C GLY A 156 7.38 -7.51 4.47
N SER A 157 7.74 -8.28 3.45
CA SER A 157 8.56 -7.83 2.32
C SER A 157 8.02 -8.45 1.03
N THR A 158 8.22 -7.73 -0.08
CA THR A 158 7.94 -8.25 -1.42
C THR A 158 9.01 -9.28 -1.79
N PRO A 159 8.65 -10.47 -2.31
CA PRO A 159 9.63 -11.42 -2.80
C PRO A 159 10.50 -10.85 -3.92
N ASP A 160 11.78 -11.24 -3.96
CA ASP A 160 12.70 -10.81 -5.01
C ASP A 160 12.16 -11.19 -6.40
N GLY A 161 12.16 -10.21 -7.31
CA GLY A 161 11.70 -10.39 -8.69
C GLY A 161 10.18 -10.41 -8.87
N TRP A 162 9.39 -10.31 -7.79
CA TRP A 162 7.94 -10.21 -7.91
C TRP A 162 7.52 -8.90 -8.59
N ARG A 163 6.49 -8.98 -9.43
CA ARG A 163 5.86 -7.84 -10.11
C ARG A 163 4.34 -7.98 -10.02
N CYS A 164 3.64 -6.85 -10.06
CA CYS A 164 2.18 -6.87 -10.05
C CYS A 164 1.59 -7.63 -11.24
N ALA A 165 0.39 -8.16 -11.05
CA ALA A 165 -0.29 -9.05 -11.99
C ALA A 165 -0.48 -8.44 -13.39
N ALA A 166 -0.56 -7.11 -13.49
CA ALA A 166 -0.67 -6.41 -14.77
C ALA A 166 0.63 -6.45 -15.61
N LEU A 167 1.78 -6.72 -14.99
CA LEU A 167 3.08 -6.82 -15.66
C LEU A 167 3.58 -8.27 -15.74
N ASP A 168 3.17 -9.13 -14.83
CA ASP A 168 3.44 -10.57 -14.85
C ASP A 168 2.19 -11.36 -14.43
N PRO A 169 1.26 -11.62 -15.38
CA PRO A 169 0.03 -12.32 -15.08
C PRO A 169 0.35 -13.72 -14.56
N GLN A 170 0.02 -13.99 -13.29
CA GLN A 170 0.14 -15.34 -12.75
C GLN A 170 -0.88 -16.26 -13.45
N PRO A 171 -0.52 -17.53 -13.71
CA PRO A 171 -1.34 -18.46 -14.49
C PRO A 171 -2.69 -18.80 -13.85
#